data_AF-A0A7Y6Z6X0-F1
#
_entry.id   AF-A0A7Y6Z6X0-F1
#
_cell.length_a   1.000
_cell.length_b   1.000
_cell.length_c   1.000
_cell.angle_alpha   90.00
_cell.angle_beta   90.00
_cell.angle_gamma   90.00
#
_symmetry.space_group_name_H-M   'P 1'
#
loop_
_entity.id
_entity.type
_entity.pdbx_description
1 polymer ?
#
loop_
_entity_poly.entity_id
_entity_poly.type
_entity_poly.pdbx_seq_one_letter_code
_entity_poly.pdbx_strand_id
1 'polypeptide(L)' 'MAPPKKDTEALTLRLPREMIDAIDDRRRREADVPTRPEMIRRALVQWLSMTDDAAKQ' A
#
# COMPACT_ATOMS: atom_id res chain seq x y z
N MET A 1 -18.02 -23.73 -10.03
CA MET A 1 -16.83 -23.49 -9.19
C MET A 1 -16.90 -22.06 -8.69
N ALA A 2 -17.17 -21.83 -7.41
CA ALA A 2 -17.08 -20.47 -6.86
C ALA A 2 -15.60 -20.05 -6.88
N PRO A 3 -15.27 -18.79 -7.23
CA PRO A 3 -13.89 -18.33 -7.15
C PRO A 3 -13.42 -18.43 -5.68
N PRO A 4 -12.17 -18.83 -5.43
CA PRO A 4 -11.64 -18.88 -4.07
C PRO A 4 -11.83 -17.52 -3.41
N LYS A 5 -12.37 -17.51 -2.18
CA LYS A 5 -12.49 -16.28 -1.38
C LYS A 5 -11.09 -15.71 -1.22
N LYS A 6 -10.85 -14.55 -1.84
CA LYS A 6 -9.67 -13.74 -1.52
C LYS A 6 -9.96 -13.10 -0.18
N ASP A 7 -9.09 -13.32 0.80
CA ASP A 7 -9.16 -12.72 2.14
C ASP A 7 -8.72 -11.25 2.07
N THR A 8 -9.43 -10.48 1.23
CA THR A 8 -9.11 -9.08 0.91
C THR A 8 -10.39 -8.31 0.71
N GLU A 9 -10.52 -7.15 1.33
CA GLU A 9 -11.64 -6.24 1.13
C GLU A 9 -11.21 -4.99 0.37
N ALA A 10 -12.09 -4.45 -0.47
CA ALA A 10 -11.84 -3.21 -1.19
C ALA A 10 -12.03 -1.99 -0.26
N LEU A 11 -11.08 -1.07 -0.27
CA LEU A 11 -11.15 0.18 0.49
C LEU A 11 -11.18 1.38 -0.45
N THR A 12 -12.12 2.31 -0.21
CA THR A 12 -12.15 3.61 -0.89
C THR A 12 -11.50 4.66 0.01
N LEU A 13 -10.42 5.28 -0.47
CA LEU A 13 -9.68 6.31 0.27
C LEU A 13 -9.53 7.58 -0.58
N ARG A 14 -9.74 8.74 0.04
CA ARG A 14 -9.46 10.04 -0.58
C ARG A 14 -8.16 10.58 -0.02
N LEU A 15 -7.20 10.85 -0.90
CA LEU A 15 -5.90 11.41 -0.55
C LEU A 15 -5.70 12.74 -1.29
N PRO A 16 -4.90 13.67 -0.73
CA PRO A 16 -4.44 14.84 -1.44
C PRO A 16 -3.73 14.47 -2.75
N ARG A 17 -3.85 15.33 -3.77
CA ARG A 17 -3.25 15.08 -5.10
C ARG A 17 -1.73 14.93 -5.02
N GLU A 18 -1.07 15.75 -4.21
CA GLU A 18 0.37 15.69 -3.96
C GLU A 18 0.83 14.31 -3.45
N MET A 19 0.03 13.68 -2.58
CA MET A 19 0.35 12.38 -2.02
C MET A 19 0.21 11.28 -3.08
N ILE A 20 -0.82 11.37 -3.93
CA ILE A 20 -0.98 10.47 -5.07
C ILE A 20 0.21 10.58 -6.03
N ASP A 21 0.69 11.80 -6.29
CA ASP A 21 1.82 12.05 -7.18
C ASP A 21 3.12 11.46 -6.60
N ALA A 22 3.38 11.66 -5.32
CA ALA A 22 4.53 11.08 -4.62
C ALA A 22 4.52 9.54 -4.64
N ILE A 23 3.35 8.92 -4.47
CA ILE A 23 3.19 7.45 -4.58
C ILE A 23 3.50 7.00 -6.02
N ASP A 24 3.00 7.72 -7.03
CA ASP A 24 3.23 7.40 -8.44
C ASP A 24 4.70 7.55 -8.85
N ASP A 25 5.38 8.58 -8.37
CA ASP A 25 6.80 8.78 -8.62
C ASP A 25 7.62 7.64 -8.00
N ARG A 26 7.34 7.27 -6.74
CA ARG A 26 8.01 6.14 -6.08
C ARG A 26 7.75 4.83 -6.82
N ARG A 27 6.52 4.61 -7.28
CA ARG A 27 6.13 3.43 -8.07
C ARG A 27 6.94 3.28 -9.36
N ARG A 28 7.29 4.38 -10.04
CA ARG A 28 8.09 4.35 -11.28
C ARG A 28 9.55 3.97 -11.05
N ARG A 29 10.06 4.13 -9.82
CA ARG A 29 11.44 3.80 -9.45
C ARG A 29 11.62 2.33 -9.08
N GLU A 30 10.53 1.60 -8.85
CA GLU A 30 10.56 0.18 -8.53
C GLU A 30 10.72 -0.65 -9.82
N ALA A 31 11.55 -1.70 -9.77
CA ALA A 31 11.83 -2.54 -10.94
C ALA A 31 10.59 -3.26 -11.51
N ASP A 32 9.62 -3.59 -10.65
CA ASP A 32 8.39 -4.31 -11.00
C ASP A 32 7.21 -3.37 -11.31
N VAL A 33 7.39 -2.05 -11.13
CA VAL A 33 6.35 -1.00 -11.31
C VAL A 33 5.00 -1.44 -10.74
N PRO A 34 4.89 -1.59 -9.40
CA PRO A 34 3.72 -2.19 -8.77
C PRO A 34 2.46 -1.37 -9.09
N THR A 35 1.26 -1.96 -9.01
CA THR A 35 0.04 -1.15 -9.17
C THR A 35 -0.11 -0.15 -8.02
N ARG A 36 -0.89 0.93 -8.20
CA ARG A 36 -1.11 1.92 -7.12
C ARG A 36 -1.67 1.26 -5.84
N PRO A 37 -2.65 0.33 -5.90
CA PRO A 37 -3.09 -0.41 -4.71
C PRO A 37 -2.01 -1.30 -4.08
N GLU A 38 -1.12 -1.91 -4.87
CA GLU A 38 0.01 -2.69 -4.35
C GLU A 38 1.02 -1.79 -3.63
N MET A 39 1.33 -0.62 -4.21
CA MET A 39 2.26 0.34 -3.61
C MET A 39 1.74 0.87 -2.26
N ILE A 40 0.44 1.17 -2.18
CA ILE A 40 -0.22 1.58 -0.94
C ILE A 40 -0.13 0.46 0.10
N ARG A 41 -0.40 -0.80 -0.29
CA ARG A 41 -0.26 -1.95 0.61
C ARG A 41 1.17 -2.10 1.17
N ARG A 42 2.20 -2.01 0.32
CA ARG A 42 3.61 -2.04 0.75
C ARG A 42 3.93 -0.93 1.76
N ALA A 43 3.47 0.29 1.49
CA ALA A 43 3.67 1.43 2.38
C ALA A 43 3.00 1.23 3.75
N LEU A 44 1.77 0.71 3.76
CA LEU A 44 1.04 0.43 5.01
C LEU A 44 1.70 -0.68 5.83
N VAL A 45 2.16 -1.76 5.20
CA VAL A 45 2.90 -2.83 5.89
C VAL A 45 4.18 -2.28 6.52
N GLN A 46 4.96 -1.53 5.74
CA GLN A 46 6.20 -0.92 6.25
C GLN A 46 5.92 0.02 7.43
N TRP A 47 4.90 0.88 7.31
CA TRP A 47 4.51 1.80 8.37
C TRP A 47 4.07 1.06 9.64
N LEU A 48 3.22 0.03 9.51
CA LEU A 48 2.78 -0.79 10.64
C LEU A 48 3.95 -1.49 11.33
N SER A 49 4.92 -2.02 10.57
CA SER A 49 6.14 -2.60 11.12
C SER A 49 6.96 -1.58 11.92
N MET A 50 7.09 -0.34 11.43
CA MET A 50 7.81 0.73 12.15
C MET A 50 7.10 1.13 13.44
N THR A 51 5.75 1.13 13.46
CA THR A 51 4.98 1.51 14.65
C THR A 51 4.81 0.38 15.66
N ASP A 52 4.74 -0.88 15.22
CA ASP A 52 4.65 -2.04 16.12
C ASP A 52 5.96 -2.26 16.88
N ASP A 53 7.10 -2.07 16.21
CA ASP A 53 8.41 -2.15 16.84
C ASP A 53 8.65 -0.99 17.83
N ALA A 54 8.14 0.21 17.52
CA ALA A 54 8.15 1.36 18.43
C ALA A 54 7.20 1.21 19.64
N ALA A 55 6.18 0.35 19.55
CA ALA A 55 5.26 0.06 20.66
C ALA A 55 5.76 -1.08 21.57
N LYS A 56 6.78 -1.83 21.14
CA LYS A 56 7.40 -2.94 21.89
C LYS A 56 8.72 -2.58 22.58
N GLN A 57 9.24 -1.38 22.36
CA GLN A 57 10.41 -0.81 23.06
C GLN A 57 9.96 0.07 24.23
#